data_AF-A0A7C6TC03-F1
#
_entry.id   AF-A0A7C6TC03-F1
#
_cell.length_a   1.000
_cell.length_b   1.000
_cell.length_c   1.000
_cell.angle_alpha   90.00
_cell.angle_beta   90.00
_cell.angle_gamma   90.00
#
_symmetry.space_group_name_H-M   'P 1'
#
loop_
_entity.id
_entity.type
_entity.pdbx_description
1 polymer ?
#
loop_
_entity_poly.entity_id
_entity_poly.type
_entity_poly.pdbx_seq_one_letter_code
_entity_poly.pdbx_strand_id
1 'polypeptide(L)'
;PGAVALAVETATGGTDYIVSAPEGTAVTVPTHSGPLAVEGGLAMVATAGQEVRFASLVGGKRLEWNGHRLLLPEPILRGKVARYENDGPNCWLELDRALPNPNALIGRTILAGKGEKYTGYEIRAIEGKRIYVRKDGAGVDLLPCEEWRLVLSASLNLE
;
A
#
# COMPACT_ATOMS: atom_id res chain seq x y z
N PRO A 1 -18.33 -7.47 5.35
CA PRO A 1 -17.18 -8.38 5.19
C PRO A 1 -16.35 -8.42 6.49
N GLY A 2 -15.94 -9.60 6.96
CA GLY A 2 -15.12 -9.76 8.17
C GLY A 2 -13.63 -9.85 7.86
N ALA A 3 -12.80 -9.86 8.91
CA ALA A 3 -11.38 -10.15 8.77
C ALA A 3 -11.15 -11.64 8.44
N VAL A 4 -10.11 -11.93 7.66
CA VAL A 4 -9.68 -13.28 7.28
C VAL A 4 -8.21 -13.45 7.68
N ALA A 5 -7.87 -14.59 8.26
CA ALA A 5 -6.51 -14.94 8.63
C ALA A 5 -6.15 -16.33 8.09
N LEU A 6 -4.92 -16.45 7.61
CA LEU A 6 -4.32 -17.67 7.08
C LEU A 6 -2.96 -17.88 7.74
N ALA A 7 -2.63 -19.13 8.02
CA ALA A 7 -1.28 -19.56 8.39
C ALA A 7 -0.85 -20.62 7.38
N VAL A 8 0.30 -20.40 6.75
CA VAL A 8 0.85 -21.29 5.71
C VAL A 8 2.18 -21.82 6.21
N GLU A 9 2.24 -23.13 6.45
CA GLU A 9 3.49 -23.81 6.76
C GLU A 9 4.34 -23.93 5.50
N THR A 10 5.59 -23.50 5.59
CA THR A 10 6.54 -23.50 4.47
C THR A 10 7.40 -24.77 4.52
N ALA A 11 7.86 -25.23 3.36
CA ALA A 11 8.73 -26.41 3.25
C ALA A 11 10.06 -26.27 4.01
N THR A 12 10.45 -25.04 4.35
CA THR A 12 11.66 -24.70 5.11
C THR A 12 11.43 -24.70 6.63
N GLY A 13 10.24 -25.09 7.11
CA GLY A 13 9.93 -25.17 8.55
C GLY A 13 9.51 -23.84 9.20
N GLY A 14 9.19 -22.83 8.37
CA GLY A 14 8.64 -21.54 8.80
C GLY A 14 7.13 -21.45 8.61
N THR A 15 6.50 -20.38 9.10
CA THR A 15 5.07 -20.10 8.88
C THR A 15 4.87 -18.69 8.35
N ASP A 16 4.08 -18.56 7.27
CA ASP A 16 3.60 -17.29 6.76
C ASP A 16 2.19 -17.01 7.29
N TYR A 17 2.06 -15.97 8.10
CA TYR A 17 0.79 -15.47 8.60
C TYR A 17 0.30 -14.35 7.69
N ILE A 18 -0.90 -14.51 7.12
CA ILE A 18 -1.52 -13.52 6.25
C ILE A 18 -2.86 -13.12 6.86
N VAL A 19 -3.04 -11.84 7.14
CA VAL A 19 -4.27 -11.29 7.73
C VAL A 19 -4.79 -10.17 6.84
N SER A 20 -6.04 -10.30 6.40
CA SER A 20 -6.76 -9.27 5.67
C SER A 20 -7.91 -8.77 6.54
N ALA A 21 -7.94 -7.47 6.82
CA ALA A 21 -8.98 -6.84 7.61
C ALA A 21 -9.53 -5.59 6.90
N PRO A 22 -10.84 -5.34 6.92
CA PRO A 22 -11.40 -4.09 6.39
C PRO A 22 -10.78 -2.84 7.06
N GLU A 23 -10.75 -1.71 6.34
CA GLU A 23 -10.31 -0.42 6.90
C GLU A 23 -11.04 -0.11 8.22
N GLY A 24 -10.29 0.30 9.25
CA GLY A 24 -10.84 0.59 10.58
C GLY A 24 -11.15 -0.63 11.46
N THR A 25 -10.90 -1.86 10.97
CA THR A 25 -11.10 -3.08 11.77
C THR A 25 -9.81 -3.50 12.45
N ALA A 26 -9.82 -3.56 13.78
CA ALA A 26 -8.76 -4.18 14.56
C ALA A 26 -9.06 -5.67 14.79
N VAL A 27 -8.08 -6.53 14.57
CA VAL A 27 -8.17 -7.97 14.78
C VAL A 27 -6.90 -8.47 15.48
N THR A 28 -7.07 -9.40 16.40
CA THR A 28 -5.98 -10.14 17.02
C THR A 28 -6.14 -11.61 16.65
N VAL A 29 -5.13 -12.16 15.97
CA VAL A 29 -5.11 -13.56 15.53
C VAL A 29 -4.20 -14.35 16.47
N PRO A 30 -4.71 -15.40 17.14
CA PRO A 30 -3.85 -16.30 17.89
C PRO A 30 -2.95 -17.08 16.93
N THR A 31 -1.65 -17.12 17.20
CA THR A 31 -0.68 -17.94 16.46
C THR A 31 0.10 -18.83 17.42
N HIS A 32 0.85 -19.80 16.89
CA HIS A 32 1.71 -20.67 17.70
C HIS A 32 2.84 -19.92 18.41
N SER A 33 3.22 -18.74 17.91
CA SER A 33 4.32 -17.93 18.46
C SER A 33 3.83 -16.66 19.16
N GLY A 34 2.53 -16.53 19.44
CA GLY A 34 1.93 -15.38 20.15
C GLY A 34 0.86 -14.64 19.35
N PRO A 35 0.13 -13.69 19.97
CA PRO A 35 -0.96 -12.98 19.31
C PRO A 35 -0.44 -11.97 18.26
N LEU A 36 -0.87 -12.12 17.01
CA LEU A 36 -0.62 -11.17 15.92
C LEU A 36 -1.75 -10.14 15.88
N ALA A 37 -1.46 -8.86 16.15
CA ALA A 37 -2.43 -7.78 16.13
C ALA A 37 -2.33 -6.96 14.84
N VAL A 38 -3.45 -6.73 14.16
CA VAL A 38 -3.54 -6.02 12.88
C VAL A 38 -4.71 -5.04 12.90
N GLU A 39 -4.52 -3.85 12.33
CA GLU A 39 -5.56 -2.83 12.17
C GLU A 39 -5.75 -2.46 10.69
N GLY A 40 -6.72 -3.09 10.05
CA GLY A 40 -7.09 -2.91 8.64
C GLY A 40 -6.02 -3.37 7.65
N GLY A 41 -6.38 -3.33 6.37
CA GLY A 41 -5.49 -3.63 5.26
C GLY A 41 -5.08 -5.10 5.17
N LEU A 42 -3.93 -5.33 4.53
CA LEU A 42 -3.29 -6.63 4.39
C LEU A 42 -1.99 -6.64 5.18
N ALA A 43 -1.89 -7.55 6.13
CA ALA A 43 -0.69 -7.84 6.91
C ALA A 43 -0.13 -9.19 6.50
N MET A 44 1.20 -9.27 6.36
CA MET A 44 1.94 -10.50 6.16
C MET A 44 3.09 -10.57 7.15
N VAL A 45 3.29 -11.73 7.76
CA VAL A 45 4.46 -11.99 8.59
C VAL A 45 5.01 -13.38 8.26
N ALA A 46 6.27 -13.45 7.83
CA ALA A 46 6.96 -14.70 7.55
C ALA A 46 7.94 -15.02 8.68
N THR A 47 7.96 -16.29 9.10
CA THR A 47 8.90 -16.79 10.10
C THR A 47 9.82 -17.89 9.59
N ALA A 48 10.92 -18.08 10.32
CA ALA A 48 11.68 -19.33 10.33
C ALA A 48 11.62 -19.88 11.76
N GLY A 49 10.83 -20.93 12.00
CA GLY A 49 10.47 -21.33 13.36
C GLY A 49 9.73 -20.21 14.11
N GLN A 50 10.28 -19.75 15.23
CA GLN A 50 9.72 -18.67 16.05
C GLN A 50 10.26 -17.27 15.70
N GLU A 51 11.27 -17.18 14.84
CA GLU A 51 11.90 -15.91 14.48
C GLU A 51 11.17 -15.24 13.33
N VAL A 52 10.88 -13.95 13.49
CA VAL A 52 10.35 -13.11 12.39
C VAL A 52 11.48 -12.87 11.39
N ARG A 53 11.23 -13.15 10.12
CA ARG A 53 12.15 -12.84 9.02
C ARG A 53 11.67 -11.65 8.20
N PHE A 54 10.36 -11.54 8.06
CA PHE A 54 9.73 -10.50 7.28
C PHE A 54 8.39 -10.12 7.89
N ALA A 55 8.09 -8.83 7.89
CA ALA A 55 6.74 -8.33 8.15
C ALA A 55 6.38 -7.24 7.13
N SER A 56 5.14 -7.22 6.67
CA SER A 56 4.62 -6.16 5.80
C SER A 56 3.19 -5.82 6.16
N LEU A 57 2.88 -4.54 6.07
CA LEU A 57 1.56 -3.98 6.28
C LEU A 57 1.23 -3.08 5.09
N VAL A 58 0.14 -3.38 4.37
CA VAL A 58 -0.30 -2.67 3.17
C VAL A 58 -1.72 -2.15 3.40
N GLY A 59 -1.91 -0.83 3.33
CA GLY A 59 -3.22 -0.19 3.50
C GLY A 59 -3.81 -0.30 4.92
N GLY A 60 -3.07 -0.87 5.88
CA GLY A 60 -3.45 -0.98 7.29
C GLY A 60 -2.67 -0.01 8.16
N LYS A 61 -3.23 0.34 9.31
CA LYS A 61 -2.65 1.32 10.25
C LYS A 61 -1.58 0.73 11.14
N ARG A 62 -1.76 -0.50 11.61
CA ARG A 62 -0.86 -1.14 12.57
C ARG A 62 -0.72 -2.64 12.31
N LEU A 63 0.50 -3.13 12.46
CA LEU A 63 0.86 -4.54 12.62
C LEU A 63 1.76 -4.63 13.84
N GLU A 64 1.46 -5.54 14.77
CA GLU A 64 2.25 -5.74 15.98
C GLU A 64 2.35 -7.24 16.31
N TRP A 65 3.59 -7.71 16.50
CA TRP A 65 3.85 -9.10 16.87
C TRP A 65 5.25 -9.27 17.46
N ASN A 66 5.37 -10.01 18.56
CA ASN A 66 6.64 -10.38 19.19
C ASN A 66 7.63 -9.21 19.34
N GLY A 67 7.13 -8.04 19.76
CA GLY A 67 7.93 -6.83 19.95
C GLY A 67 8.21 -6.03 18.68
N HIS A 68 7.94 -6.58 17.50
CA HIS A 68 8.00 -5.84 16.24
C HIS A 68 6.71 -5.07 15.99
N ARG A 69 6.85 -3.85 15.46
CA ARG A 69 5.71 -2.98 15.17
C ARG A 69 5.92 -2.21 13.87
N LEU A 70 4.92 -2.27 12.99
CA LEU A 70 4.78 -1.41 11.83
C LEU A 70 3.61 -0.45 12.05
N LEU A 71 3.81 0.84 11.76
CA LEU A 71 2.82 1.88 11.92
C LEU A 71 2.73 2.74 10.66
N LEU A 72 1.52 2.90 10.15
CA LEU A 72 1.18 3.80 9.06
C LEU A 72 0.01 4.70 9.52
N PRO A 73 0.27 5.92 10.01
CA PRO A 73 -0.78 6.80 10.52
C PRO A 73 -1.85 7.14 9.47
N GLU A 74 -1.42 7.33 8.21
CA GLU A 74 -2.28 7.56 7.06
C GLU A 74 -1.99 6.46 6.00
N PRO A 75 -2.55 5.25 6.15
CA PRO A 75 -2.15 4.09 5.33
C PRO A 75 -2.68 4.16 3.89
N ILE A 76 -3.66 5.02 3.63
CA ILE A 76 -4.17 5.33 2.30
C ILE A 76 -4.20 6.84 2.19
N LEU A 77 -3.33 7.39 1.34
CA LEU A 77 -3.39 8.80 0.96
C LEU A 77 -4.52 8.97 -0.05
N ARG A 78 -5.33 10.02 0.09
CA ARG A 78 -6.46 10.30 -0.80
C ARG A 78 -6.70 11.80 -0.96
N GLY A 79 -7.28 12.17 -2.08
CA GLY A 79 -7.63 13.56 -2.38
C GLY A 79 -8.30 13.72 -3.74
N LYS A 80 -8.41 14.96 -4.20
CA LYS A 80 -8.96 15.35 -5.48
C LYS A 80 -7.88 15.57 -6.54
N VAL A 81 -8.22 15.25 -7.79
CA VAL A 81 -7.45 15.64 -8.96
C VAL A 81 -7.87 17.05 -9.34
N ALA A 82 -6.96 18.01 -9.24
CA ALA A 82 -7.23 19.41 -9.57
C ALA A 82 -7.35 19.60 -11.09
N ARG A 83 -6.47 18.94 -11.84
CA ARG A 83 -6.43 18.88 -13.31
C ARG A 83 -5.56 17.72 -13.77
N TYR A 84 -5.69 17.32 -15.03
CA TYR A 84 -4.79 16.37 -15.67
C TYR A 84 -4.51 16.79 -17.12
N GLU A 85 -3.43 16.27 -17.68
CA GLU A 85 -3.00 16.46 -19.05
C GLU A 85 -2.70 15.10 -19.67
N ASN A 86 -3.16 14.91 -20.91
CA ASN A 86 -2.94 13.71 -21.70
C ASN A 86 -2.16 13.99 -22.98
N ASP A 87 -2.05 15.25 -23.40
CA ASP A 87 -1.50 15.55 -24.72
C ASP A 87 0.03 15.55 -24.72
N GLY A 88 0.59 15.04 -25.82
CA GLY A 88 2.02 15.03 -26.07
C GLY A 88 2.80 13.96 -25.28
N PRO A 89 4.12 14.16 -25.08
CA PRO A 89 4.98 13.13 -24.51
C PRO A 89 4.79 12.92 -23.00
N ASN A 90 4.07 13.80 -22.32
CA ASN A 90 3.91 13.78 -20.87
C ASN A 90 2.44 13.71 -20.50
N CYS A 91 2.07 12.69 -19.72
CA CYS A 91 0.74 12.55 -19.16
C CYS A 91 0.83 12.61 -17.63
N TRP A 92 0.09 13.53 -17.02
CA TRP A 92 0.17 13.78 -15.59
C TRP A 92 -1.16 14.21 -15.00
N LEU A 93 -1.33 13.95 -13.71
CA LEU A 93 -2.39 14.52 -12.88
C LEU A 93 -1.80 15.43 -11.81
N GLU A 94 -2.44 16.57 -11.57
CA GLU A 94 -2.09 17.48 -10.48
C GLU A 94 -3.00 17.22 -9.29
N LEU A 95 -2.39 16.90 -8.16
CA LEU A 95 -3.08 16.59 -6.92
C LEU A 95 -3.47 17.88 -6.18
N ASP A 96 -4.52 17.81 -5.37
CA ASP A 96 -4.92 18.85 -4.43
C ASP A 96 -3.86 19.14 -3.35
N ARG A 97 -3.06 18.14 -2.97
CA ARG A 97 -1.95 18.25 -2.00
C ARG A 97 -0.64 17.67 -2.55
N ALA A 98 0.48 18.13 -1.98
CA ALA A 98 1.76 17.48 -2.23
C ALA A 98 1.82 16.12 -1.51
N LEU A 99 2.55 15.17 -2.08
CA LEU A 99 2.77 13.86 -1.47
C LEU A 99 3.96 13.89 -0.51
N PRO A 100 3.88 13.18 0.62
CA PRO A 100 5.05 12.99 1.49
C PRO A 100 6.07 12.08 0.79
N ASN A 101 7.35 12.42 0.90
CA ASN A 101 8.48 11.64 0.38
C ASN A 101 8.28 11.15 -1.08
N PRO A 102 8.16 12.07 -2.05
CA PRO A 102 7.79 11.73 -3.43
C PRO A 102 8.74 10.72 -4.10
N ASN A 103 10.04 10.78 -3.80
CA ASN A 103 11.02 9.87 -4.37
C ASN A 103 10.76 8.40 -4.01
N ALA A 104 10.22 8.12 -2.81
CA ALA A 104 9.89 6.76 -2.38
C ALA A 104 8.61 6.20 -3.04
N LEU A 105 7.88 7.03 -3.79
CA LEU A 105 6.62 6.67 -4.44
C LEU A 105 6.77 6.39 -5.94
N ILE A 106 7.90 6.75 -6.54
CA ILE A 106 8.19 6.43 -7.94
C ILE A 106 8.23 4.90 -8.12
N GLY A 107 7.62 4.39 -9.19
CA GLY A 107 7.41 2.97 -9.46
C GLY A 107 6.23 2.34 -8.72
N ARG A 108 5.60 3.05 -7.77
CA ARG A 108 4.38 2.57 -7.10
C ARG A 108 3.14 2.86 -7.94
N THR A 109 2.03 2.24 -7.58
CA THR A 109 0.73 2.46 -8.22
C THR A 109 -0.06 3.57 -7.53
N ILE A 110 -0.47 4.57 -8.30
CA ILE A 110 -1.54 5.51 -7.92
C ILE A 110 -2.87 5.02 -8.53
N LEU A 111 -3.94 5.07 -7.74
CA LEU A 111 -5.29 4.84 -8.24
C LEU A 111 -5.91 6.19 -8.56
N ALA A 112 -6.31 6.41 -9.81
CA ALA A 112 -7.04 7.62 -10.20
C ALA A 112 -8.38 7.23 -10.81
N GLY A 113 -9.43 7.99 -10.50
CA GLY A 113 -10.79 7.59 -10.85
C GLY A 113 -11.88 8.59 -10.51
N LYS A 114 -13.13 8.13 -10.61
CA LYS A 114 -14.35 8.88 -10.27
C LYS A 114 -15.36 7.95 -9.60
N GLY A 115 -15.77 8.28 -8.38
CA GLY A 115 -16.72 7.47 -7.62
C GLY A 115 -16.12 6.11 -7.27
N GLU A 116 -16.74 5.02 -7.73
CA GLU A 116 -16.24 3.65 -7.49
C GLU A 116 -15.30 3.13 -8.60
N LYS A 117 -15.16 3.88 -9.69
CA LYS A 117 -14.35 3.46 -10.84
C LYS A 117 -12.95 4.04 -10.74
N TYR A 118 -11.99 3.17 -10.44
CA TYR A 118 -10.57 3.52 -10.36
C TYR A 118 -9.74 2.69 -11.32
N THR A 119 -8.71 3.33 -11.88
CA THR A 119 -7.66 2.68 -12.68
C THR A 119 -6.33 2.88 -11.98
N GLY A 120 -5.52 1.82 -11.94
CA GLY A 120 -4.16 1.87 -11.42
C GLY A 120 -3.19 2.34 -12.48
N TYR A 121 -2.33 3.30 -12.12
CA TYR A 121 -1.26 3.82 -12.95
C TYR A 121 0.06 3.76 -12.19
N GLU A 122 1.13 3.38 -12.86
CA GLU A 122 2.47 3.49 -12.28
C GLU A 122 2.91 4.95 -12.21
N ILE A 123 3.46 5.36 -11.07
CA ILE A 123 4.05 6.69 -10.88
C ILE A 123 5.43 6.70 -11.53
N ARG A 124 5.56 7.39 -12.66
CA ARG A 124 6.82 7.49 -13.43
C ARG A 124 7.72 8.61 -12.94
N ALA A 125 7.13 9.73 -12.54
CA ALA A 125 7.85 10.85 -11.95
C ALA A 125 6.91 11.69 -11.07
N ILE A 126 7.49 12.47 -10.18
CA ILE A 126 6.76 13.43 -9.36
C ILE A 126 7.47 14.79 -9.42
N GLU A 127 6.73 15.83 -9.82
CA GLU A 127 7.23 17.20 -9.86
C GLU A 127 6.25 18.11 -9.09
N GLY A 128 6.59 18.47 -7.85
CA GLY A 128 5.71 19.21 -6.96
C GLY A 128 4.43 18.42 -6.63
N LYS A 129 3.27 18.89 -7.09
CA LYS A 129 1.98 18.20 -6.95
C LYS A 129 1.60 17.35 -8.17
N ARG A 130 2.44 17.31 -9.21
CA ARG A 130 2.16 16.56 -10.43
C ARG A 130 2.72 15.15 -10.34
N ILE A 131 1.86 14.18 -10.61
CA ILE A 131 2.21 12.78 -10.80
C ILE A 131 2.20 12.49 -12.28
N TYR A 132 3.33 12.07 -12.82
CA TYR A 132 3.44 11.65 -14.21
C TYR A 132 3.17 10.14 -14.29
N VAL A 133 2.24 9.75 -15.15
CA VAL A 133 1.98 8.35 -15.51
C VAL A 133 2.50 8.00 -16.91
N ARG A 134 2.80 9.04 -17.71
CA ARG A 134 3.70 8.99 -18.86
C ARG A 134 4.69 10.14 -18.78
N LYS A 135 5.97 9.85 -18.99
CA LYS A 135 7.04 10.86 -19.04
C LYS A 135 7.92 10.56 -20.25
N ASP A 136 8.22 11.59 -21.04
CA ASP A 136 9.10 11.51 -22.21
C ASP A 136 8.68 10.39 -23.20
N GLY A 137 7.37 10.20 -23.37
CA GLY A 137 6.77 9.20 -24.26
C GLY A 137 6.59 7.80 -23.66
N ALA A 138 7.16 7.51 -22.48
CA ALA A 138 7.06 6.20 -21.84
C ALA A 138 5.97 6.16 -20.75
N GLY A 139 4.96 5.31 -20.93
CA GLY A 139 3.82 5.17 -20.00
C GLY A 139 2.48 5.05 -20.73
N VAL A 140 1.39 5.43 -20.06
CA VAL A 140 0.01 5.29 -20.56
C VAL A 140 -0.77 6.60 -20.47
N ASP A 141 -1.87 6.71 -21.22
CA ASP A 141 -2.83 7.82 -21.08
C ASP A 141 -3.66 7.68 -19.81
N LEU A 142 -4.06 8.81 -19.22
CA LEU A 142 -5.05 8.83 -18.15
C LEU A 142 -6.46 8.74 -18.72
N LEU A 143 -7.28 7.91 -18.08
CA LEU A 143 -8.72 8.06 -18.17
C LEU A 143 -9.19 9.27 -17.34
N PRO A 144 -10.35 9.87 -17.67
CA PRO A 144 -10.91 10.96 -16.89
C PRO A 144 -11.01 10.61 -15.41
N CYS A 145 -10.43 11.45 -14.55
CA CYS A 145 -10.37 11.23 -13.11
C CYS A 145 -10.63 12.54 -12.34
N GLU A 146 -11.27 12.41 -11.18
CA GLU A 146 -11.60 13.50 -10.26
C GLU A 146 -11.00 13.26 -8.87
N GLU A 147 -10.60 12.03 -8.58
CA GLU A 147 -10.10 11.58 -7.29
C GLU A 147 -8.87 10.70 -7.47
N TRP A 148 -8.02 10.71 -6.44
CA TRP A 148 -6.84 9.87 -6.39
C TRP A 148 -6.73 9.17 -5.04
N ARG A 149 -6.11 7.98 -5.05
CA ARG A 149 -5.77 7.21 -3.85
C ARG A 149 -4.39 6.57 -4.04
N LEU A 150 -3.63 6.48 -2.96
CA LEU A 150 -2.35 5.79 -2.95
C LEU A 150 -2.28 4.92 -1.69
N VAL A 151 -2.23 3.61 -1.90
CA VAL A 151 -2.13 2.63 -0.81
C VAL A 151 -0.67 2.55 -0.38
N LEU A 152 -0.40 2.91 0.87
CA LEU A 152 0.95 2.84 1.43
C LEU A 152 1.23 1.48 2.02
N SER A 153 2.52 1.19 2.13
CA SER A 153 3.03 -0.01 2.78
C SER A 153 4.21 0.34 3.68
N ALA A 154 4.32 -0.43 4.76
CA ALA A 154 5.49 -0.48 5.63
C ALA A 154 5.96 -1.93 5.66
N SER A 155 7.28 -2.14 5.68
CA SER A 155 7.85 -3.47 5.74
C SER A 155 9.10 -3.47 6.60
N LEU A 156 9.36 -4.61 7.21
CA LEU A 156 10.56 -4.90 7.98
C LEU A 156 11.16 -6.19 7.41
N ASN A 157 12.44 -6.14 7.03
CA ASN A 157 13.24 -7.32 6.72
C ASN A 157 14.25 -7.50 7.87
N LEU A 158 14.32 -8.70 8.43
CA LEU A 158 15.28 -9.06 9.46
C LEU A 158 16.26 -10.06 8.85
N GLU A 159 17.55 -9.71 8.89
CA GLU A 159 18.65 -10.57 8.42
C GLU A 159 18.79 -11.84 9.27
#